data_AF-A0A962X504-F1
#
_entry.id   AF-A0A962X504-F1
#
_cell.length_a   1.000
_cell.length_b   1.000
_cell.length_c   1.000
_cell.angle_alpha   90.00
_cell.angle_beta   90.00
_cell.angle_gamma   90.00
#
_symmetry.space_group_name_H-M   'P 1'
#
loop_
_entity.id
_entity.type
_entity.pdbx_description
1 polymer ?
#
loop_
_entity_poly.entity_id
_entity_poly.type
_entity_poly.pdbx_seq_one_letter_code
_entity_poly.pdbx_strand_id
1 'polypeptide(L)'
;MLIPNPSLFAAALLAALWFAPAQAETVTWYDATYRQCAERSTQGMVECVAAQTEDWDQRLNAAYGVLMKQQSGEQRTALRDAQRLWIRYRDANCGFYAAAEGTISRIAAAECLRVMTAGRALELELAARP
;
A
#
# COMPACT_ATOMS: atom_id res chain seq x y z
N MET A 1 -13.88 22.78 -55.89
CA MET A 1 -13.80 22.69 -54.42
C MET A 1 -13.97 21.22 -54.03
N LEU A 2 -12.89 20.56 -53.64
CA LEU A 2 -12.94 19.19 -53.11
C LEU A 2 -13.45 19.26 -51.68
N ILE A 3 -14.65 18.74 -51.44
CA ILE A 3 -15.23 18.62 -50.10
C ILE A 3 -14.52 17.43 -49.43
N PRO A 4 -13.78 17.63 -48.32
CA PRO A 4 -13.10 16.53 -47.65
C PRO A 4 -14.12 15.61 -46.98
N ASN A 5 -13.87 14.30 -47.09
CA ASN A 5 -14.75 13.25 -46.59
C ASN A 5 -14.69 13.17 -45.04
N PRO A 6 -15.81 13.36 -44.31
CA PRO A 6 -15.83 13.41 -42.84
C PRO A 6 -15.49 12.08 -42.15
N SER A 7 -15.39 10.99 -42.90
CA SER A 7 -15.15 9.64 -42.38
C SER A 7 -13.74 9.38 -41.83
N LEU A 8 -12.79 10.30 -42.00
CA LEU A 8 -11.40 10.13 -41.53
C LEU A 8 -11.15 10.67 -40.11
N PHE A 9 -12.07 11.45 -39.53
CA PHE A 9 -11.87 12.04 -38.19
C PHE A 9 -12.39 11.17 -37.03
N ALA A 10 -13.25 10.19 -37.29
CA ALA A 10 -13.84 9.35 -36.23
C ALA A 10 -12.89 8.26 -35.69
N ALA A 11 -11.86 7.88 -36.45
CA ALA A 11 -10.98 6.76 -36.08
C ALA A 11 -9.92 7.12 -35.02
N ALA A 12 -9.57 8.40 -34.85
CA ALA A 12 -8.47 8.81 -33.97
C ALA A 12 -8.86 8.89 -32.47
N LEU A 13 -10.14 9.08 -32.14
CA LEU A 13 -10.61 9.26 -30.76
C LEU A 13 -10.80 7.94 -29.98
N LEU A 14 -10.85 6.80 -30.66
CA LEU A 14 -11.00 5.48 -30.02
C LEU A 14 -9.67 4.84 -29.58
N ALA A 15 -8.52 5.35 -30.05
CA ALA A 15 -7.20 4.80 -29.73
C ALA A 15 -6.59 5.32 -28.40
N ALA A 16 -7.10 6.42 -27.85
CA ALA A 16 -6.53 7.05 -26.65
C ALA A 16 -6.96 6.40 -25.32
N LEU A 17 -7.92 5.47 -25.33
CA LEU A 17 -8.46 4.83 -24.13
C LEU A 17 -7.74 3.52 -23.74
N TRP A 18 -6.74 3.07 -24.51
CA TRP A 18 -6.07 1.78 -24.28
C TRP A 18 -4.78 1.87 -23.46
N PHE A 19 -4.21 3.06 -23.28
CA PHE A 19 -2.99 3.27 -22.50
C PHE A 19 -3.25 4.24 -21.34
N ALA A 20 -4.23 3.94 -20.48
CA ALA A 20 -4.20 4.53 -19.15
C ALA A 20 -3.04 3.86 -18.38
N PRO A 21 -1.99 4.59 -17.98
CA PRO A 21 -0.98 4.00 -17.13
C PRO A 21 -1.64 3.58 -15.82
N ALA A 22 -1.60 2.29 -15.49
CA ALA A 22 -1.92 1.84 -14.15
C ALA A 22 -0.86 2.45 -13.22
N GLN A 23 -1.21 3.53 -12.53
CA GLN A 23 -0.31 4.11 -11.55
C GLN A 23 -0.21 3.12 -10.39
N ALA A 24 0.98 2.56 -10.18
CA ALA A 24 1.25 1.81 -8.98
C ALA A 24 1.15 2.77 -7.80
N GLU A 25 0.19 2.52 -6.91
CA GLU A 25 0.10 3.24 -5.64
C GLU A 25 1.43 3.02 -4.90
N THR A 26 2.09 4.10 -4.51
CA THR A 26 3.32 4.03 -3.72
C THR A 26 3.10 4.78 -2.41
N VAL A 27 3.36 4.09 -1.30
CA VAL A 27 3.30 4.65 0.04
C VAL A 27 4.73 4.87 0.51
N THR A 28 5.03 6.11 0.88
CA THR A 28 6.35 6.51 1.35
C THR A 28 6.26 7.16 2.71
N TRP A 29 7.40 7.28 3.38
CA TRP A 29 7.49 7.93 4.67
C TRP A 29 7.05 9.39 4.58
N TYR A 30 6.18 9.79 5.50
CA TYR A 30 5.68 11.14 5.68
C TYR A 30 4.99 11.71 4.43
N ASP A 31 4.31 10.85 3.68
CA ASP A 31 3.55 11.19 2.48
C ASP A 31 2.36 12.16 2.75
N ALA A 32 1.58 12.45 1.71
CA ALA A 32 0.40 13.32 1.84
C ALA A 32 -0.64 12.79 2.84
N THR A 33 -0.79 11.48 2.98
CA THR A 33 -1.73 10.85 3.92
C THR A 33 -1.24 11.02 5.35
N TYR A 34 0.04 10.77 5.62
CA TYR A 34 0.66 11.06 6.92
C TYR A 34 0.48 12.53 7.32
N ARG A 35 0.66 13.47 6.38
CA ARG A 35 0.56 14.91 6.66
C ARG A 35 -0.82 15.35 7.16
N GLN A 36 -1.87 14.56 6.93
CA GLN A 36 -3.20 14.82 7.52
C GLN A 36 -3.20 14.68 9.06
N CYS A 37 -2.19 14.04 9.63
CA CYS A 37 -2.01 13.91 11.07
C CYS A 37 -1.15 15.04 11.68
N ALA A 38 -0.47 15.88 10.88
CA ALA A 38 0.65 16.71 11.34
C ALA A 38 0.30 17.80 12.38
N GLU A 39 -0.92 18.34 12.35
CA GLU A 39 -1.35 19.44 13.25
C GLU A 39 -1.85 18.95 14.63
N ARG A 40 -1.64 17.68 14.95
CA ARG A 40 -2.10 17.05 16.21
C ARG A 40 -1.00 17.08 17.28
N SER A 41 -1.38 16.85 18.53
CA SER A 41 -0.39 16.54 19.59
C SER A 41 0.42 15.30 19.21
N THR A 42 1.59 15.07 19.82
CA THR A 42 2.39 13.86 19.54
C THR A 42 1.58 12.58 19.72
N GLN A 43 0.76 12.50 20.78
CA GLN A 43 -0.13 11.36 21.00
C GLN A 43 -1.21 11.28 19.90
N GLY A 44 -1.82 12.41 19.53
CA GLY A 44 -2.82 12.45 18.47
C GLY A 44 -2.26 12.14 17.08
N MET A 45 -0.98 12.45 16.82
CA MET A 45 -0.28 12.03 15.61
C MET A 45 -0.13 10.50 15.58
N VAL A 46 0.35 9.89 16.67
CA VAL A 46 0.48 8.43 16.78
C VAL A 46 -0.86 7.73 16.56
N GLU A 47 -1.93 8.20 17.21
CA GLU A 47 -3.27 7.63 17.05
C GLU A 47 -3.82 7.79 15.63
N CYS A 48 -3.61 8.96 15.01
CA CYS A 48 -4.02 9.21 13.63
C CYS A 48 -3.29 8.31 12.64
N VAL A 49 -1.97 8.15 12.78
CA VAL A 49 -1.16 7.25 11.93
C VAL A 49 -1.51 5.78 12.18
N ALA A 50 -1.82 5.40 13.42
CA ALA A 50 -2.30 4.07 13.75
C ALA A 50 -3.66 3.77 13.08
N ALA A 51 -4.59 4.72 13.05
CA ALA A 51 -5.85 4.57 12.31
C ALA A 51 -5.62 4.38 10.80
N GLN A 52 -4.72 5.15 10.20
CA GLN A 52 -4.33 4.93 8.80
C GLN A 52 -3.69 3.55 8.60
N THR A 53 -2.92 3.06 9.57
CA THR A 53 -2.31 1.73 9.52
C THR A 53 -3.37 0.62 9.54
N GLU A 54 -4.45 0.80 10.29
CA GLU A 54 -5.58 -0.14 10.34
C GLU A 54 -6.24 -0.30 8.97
N ASP A 55 -6.43 0.79 8.22
CA ASP A 55 -6.96 0.75 6.85
C ASP A 55 -6.05 -0.10 5.93
N TRP A 56 -4.73 0.04 6.09
CA TRP A 56 -3.75 -0.78 5.37
C TRP A 56 -3.75 -2.25 5.81
N ASP A 57 -3.94 -2.52 7.11
CA ASP A 57 -4.00 -3.88 7.63
C ASP A 57 -5.24 -4.62 7.11
N GLN A 58 -6.38 -3.93 6.99
CA GLN A 58 -7.58 -4.48 6.36
C GLN A 58 -7.32 -4.88 4.90
N ARG A 59 -6.68 -4.01 4.11
CA ARG A 59 -6.27 -4.30 2.73
C ARG A 59 -5.31 -5.49 2.66
N LEU A 60 -4.30 -5.50 3.53
CA LEU A 60 -3.34 -6.59 3.65
C LEU A 60 -4.02 -7.93 3.92
N ASN A 61 -4.91 -7.98 4.91
CA ASN A 61 -5.60 -9.21 5.30
C ASN A 61 -6.55 -9.70 4.21
N ALA A 62 -7.23 -8.80 3.51
CA ALA A 62 -8.06 -9.12 2.37
C ALA A 62 -7.23 -9.75 1.23
N ALA A 63 -6.12 -9.10 0.85
CA ALA A 63 -5.24 -9.58 -0.21
C ALA A 63 -4.57 -10.91 0.16
N TYR A 64 -4.09 -11.04 1.41
CA TYR A 64 -3.57 -12.30 1.95
C TYR A 64 -4.61 -13.42 1.84
N GLY A 65 -5.85 -13.15 2.23
CA GLY A 65 -6.95 -14.12 2.16
C GLY A 65 -7.26 -14.57 0.73
N VAL A 66 -7.22 -13.66 -0.25
CA VAL A 66 -7.40 -13.98 -1.68
C VAL A 66 -6.23 -14.84 -2.17
N LEU A 67 -4.99 -14.39 -1.97
CA LEU A 67 -3.81 -15.11 -2.45
C LEU A 67 -3.72 -16.51 -1.82
N MET A 68 -4.01 -16.64 -0.53
CA MET A 68 -4.07 -17.93 0.17
C MET A 68 -5.12 -18.89 -0.39
N LYS A 69 -6.20 -18.40 -1.00
CA LYS A 69 -7.21 -19.25 -1.67
C LYS A 69 -6.76 -19.69 -3.07
N GLN A 70 -5.94 -18.90 -3.74
CA GLN A 70 -5.36 -19.22 -5.05
C GLN A 70 -4.22 -20.24 -4.94
N GLN A 71 -3.52 -20.30 -3.80
CA GLN A 71 -2.41 -21.23 -3.59
C GLN A 71 -2.82 -22.57 -2.97
N SER A 72 -2.05 -23.62 -3.26
CA SER A 72 -2.20 -24.96 -2.68
C SER A 72 -0.85 -25.56 -2.29
N GLY A 73 -0.86 -26.68 -1.56
CA GLY A 73 0.34 -27.45 -1.20
C GLY A 73 1.45 -26.64 -0.54
N GLU A 74 2.67 -26.81 -1.05
CA GLU A 74 3.88 -26.16 -0.54
C GLU A 74 3.81 -24.63 -0.68
N GLN A 75 3.28 -24.11 -1.78
CA GLN A 75 3.21 -22.66 -2.00
C GLN A 75 2.29 -21.95 -0.99
N ARG A 76 1.18 -22.60 -0.61
CA ARG A 76 0.29 -22.09 0.46
C ARG A 76 0.99 -22.08 1.82
N THR A 77 1.77 -23.11 2.10
CA THR A 77 2.57 -23.24 3.33
C THR A 77 3.64 -22.15 3.39
N ALA A 78 4.40 -21.99 2.30
CA ALA A 78 5.42 -20.97 2.16
C ALA A 78 4.87 -19.54 2.32
N LEU A 79 3.70 -19.24 1.71
CA LEU A 79 3.07 -17.93 1.85
C LEU A 79 2.67 -17.62 3.30
N ARG A 80 2.06 -18.58 4.00
CA ARG A 80 1.72 -18.41 5.43
C ARG A 80 2.96 -18.17 6.28
N ASP A 81 4.01 -18.93 6.05
CA ASP A 81 5.22 -18.84 6.87
C ASP A 81 5.99 -17.55 6.57
N ALA A 82 6.04 -17.12 5.30
CA ALA A 82 6.54 -15.81 4.90
C ALA A 82 5.76 -14.67 5.56
N GLN A 83 4.42 -14.74 5.59
CA GLN A 83 3.60 -13.72 6.26
C GLN A 83 3.91 -13.61 7.76
N ARG A 84 4.07 -14.74 8.45
CA ARG A 84 4.43 -14.77 9.88
C ARG A 84 5.82 -14.20 10.14
N LEU A 85 6.78 -14.50 9.29
CA LEU A 85 8.13 -13.93 9.37
C LEU A 85 8.12 -12.43 9.09
N TRP A 86 7.33 -11.99 8.10
CA TRP A 86 7.16 -10.58 7.81
C TRP A 86 6.60 -9.81 9.02
N ILE A 87 5.61 -10.33 9.75
CA ILE A 87 5.11 -9.70 10.98
C ILE A 87 6.25 -9.52 12.00
N ARG A 88 7.04 -10.57 12.25
CA ARG A 88 8.18 -10.49 13.19
C ARG A 88 9.21 -9.47 12.73
N TYR A 89 9.50 -9.41 11.43
CA TYR A 89 10.41 -8.44 10.86
C TYR A 89 9.87 -7.01 11.02
N ARG A 90 8.59 -6.77 10.69
CA ARG A 90 7.93 -5.47 10.87
C ARG A 90 8.02 -5.02 12.32
N ASP A 91 7.64 -5.87 13.26
CA ASP A 91 7.60 -5.51 14.67
C ASP A 91 9.03 -5.25 15.21
N ALA A 92 10.03 -6.03 14.81
CA ALA A 92 11.42 -5.80 15.16
C ALA A 92 11.97 -4.50 14.54
N ASN A 93 11.69 -4.26 13.26
CA ASN A 93 12.15 -3.08 12.53
C ASN A 93 11.49 -1.80 13.08
N CYS A 94 10.19 -1.82 13.35
CA CYS A 94 9.49 -0.68 13.94
C CYS A 94 9.84 -0.50 15.43
N GLY A 95 10.21 -1.58 16.12
CA GLY A 95 10.79 -1.54 17.47
C GLY A 95 12.13 -0.78 17.52
N PHE A 96 12.97 -0.86 16.48
CA PHE A 96 14.18 -0.05 16.37
C PHE A 96 13.87 1.46 16.41
N TYR A 97 12.86 1.92 15.66
CA TYR A 97 12.46 3.34 15.70
C TYR A 97 11.90 3.73 17.07
N ALA A 98 11.13 2.84 17.70
CA ALA A 98 10.55 3.08 19.02
C ALA A 98 11.60 3.15 20.16
N ALA A 99 12.76 2.52 19.97
CA ALA A 99 13.83 2.48 20.96
C ALA A 99 14.64 3.80 21.04
N ALA A 100 14.47 4.71 20.08
CA ALA A 100 15.09 6.02 20.13
C ALA A 100 14.50 6.91 21.25
N GLU A 101 15.29 7.86 21.74
CA GLU A 101 14.87 8.79 22.78
C GLU A 101 13.88 9.85 22.26
N GLY A 102 13.17 10.49 23.21
CA GLY A 102 12.21 11.55 22.92
C GLY A 102 10.86 11.06 22.43
N THR A 103 9.87 11.95 22.37
CA THR A 103 8.50 11.58 21.96
C THR A 103 8.36 11.38 20.44
N ILE A 104 9.30 11.93 19.66
CA ILE A 104 9.35 11.78 18.20
C ILE A 104 9.56 10.32 17.77
N SER A 105 10.23 9.50 18.60
CA SER A 105 10.46 8.08 18.31
C SER A 105 9.15 7.29 18.18
N ARG A 106 8.12 7.67 18.95
CA ARG A 106 6.78 7.07 18.87
C ARG A 106 6.10 7.36 17.54
N ILE A 107 6.27 8.58 17.02
CA ILE A 107 5.74 8.99 15.71
C ILE A 107 6.47 8.22 14.61
N ALA A 108 7.80 8.12 14.68
CA ALA A 108 8.59 7.36 13.71
C ALA A 108 8.24 5.86 13.72
N ALA A 109 8.01 5.27 14.90
CA ALA A 109 7.57 3.89 15.02
C ALA A 109 6.16 3.66 14.45
N ALA A 110 5.22 4.58 14.71
CA ALA A 110 3.89 4.53 14.12
C ALA A 110 3.95 4.63 12.58
N GLU A 111 4.77 5.54 12.06
CA GLU A 111 4.95 5.69 10.62
C GLU A 111 5.62 4.47 9.98
N CYS A 112 6.59 3.84 10.65
CA CYS A 112 7.17 2.56 10.24
C CYS A 112 6.07 1.50 10.05
N LEU A 113 5.18 1.36 11.03
CA LEU A 113 4.09 0.39 10.96
C LEU A 113 3.17 0.68 9.77
N ARG A 114 2.82 1.95 9.54
CA ARG A 114 1.99 2.36 8.40
C ARG A 114 2.64 1.98 7.07
N VAL A 115 3.87 2.43 6.84
CA VAL A 115 4.57 2.24 5.56
C VAL A 115 4.83 0.77 5.28
N MET A 116 5.27 0.00 6.29
CA MET A 116 5.53 -1.43 6.09
C MET A 116 4.25 -2.22 5.82
N THR A 117 3.18 -1.92 6.54
CA THR A 117 1.87 -2.58 6.35
C THR A 117 1.30 -2.25 4.97
N ALA A 118 1.39 -0.99 4.55
CA ALA A 118 1.00 -0.57 3.21
C ALA A 118 1.80 -1.27 2.11
N GLY A 119 3.13 -1.31 2.24
CA GLY A 119 4.00 -2.00 1.28
C GLY A 119 3.65 -3.48 1.13
N ARG A 120 3.36 -4.17 2.25
CA ARG A 120 2.93 -5.57 2.23
C ARG A 120 1.54 -5.75 1.64
N ALA A 121 0.61 -4.85 1.93
CA ALA A 121 -0.72 -4.85 1.32
C ALA A 121 -0.60 -4.79 -0.22
N LEU A 122 0.13 -3.80 -0.73
CA LEU A 122 0.34 -3.59 -2.16
C LEU A 122 1.06 -4.78 -2.83
N GLU A 123 2.07 -5.35 -2.19
CA GLU A 123 2.76 -6.56 -2.67
C GLU A 123 1.77 -7.73 -2.84
N LEU A 124 0.95 -7.99 -1.83
CA LEU A 124 -0.01 -9.10 -1.85
C LEU A 124 -1.16 -8.83 -2.81
N GLU A 125 -1.63 -7.59 -2.93
CA GLU A 125 -2.63 -7.17 -3.91
C GLU A 125 -2.13 -7.41 -5.34
N LEU A 126 -0.85 -7.09 -5.62
CA LEU A 126 -0.21 -7.36 -6.91
C LEU A 126 -0.09 -8.86 -7.19
N ALA A 127 0.36 -9.64 -6.20
CA ALA A 127 0.51 -11.08 -6.33
C ALA A 127 -0.83 -11.82 -6.49
N ALA A 128 -1.92 -11.26 -5.96
CA ALA A 128 -3.27 -11.84 -6.03
C ALA A 128 -4.02 -11.51 -7.33
N ARG A 129 -3.45 -10.67 -8.21
CA ARG A 129 -4.07 -10.35 -9.50
C ARG A 129 -4.15 -11.61 -10.38
N PRO A 130 -5.27 -11.83 -11.07
CA PRO A 130 -5.46 -12.98 -11.95
C PRO A 130 -4.56 -12.94 -13.19
#